data_AF-A0A4P6F9A9-F1
#
_entry.id   AF-A0A4P6F9A9-F1
#
_cell.length_a   1.000
_cell.length_b   1.000
_cell.length_c   1.000
_cell.angle_alpha   90.00
_cell.angle_beta   90.00
_cell.angle_gamma   90.00
#
_symmetry.space_group_name_H-M   'P 1'
#
loop_
_entity.id
_entity.type
_entity.pdbx_description
1 polymer ?
#
loop_
_entity_poly.entity_id
_entity_poly.type
_entity_poly.pdbx_seq_one_letter_code
_entity_poly.pdbx_strand_id
1 'polypeptide(L)'
;MTTTELATLRRTIDQLRHSVAGVRDAFGDAPEVRRLVNDLERLEIDVGDLASAIPRPASPAPEIVVVPDTPLDSSMWGDADDEGVGGYHGARS
;
A
#
# COMPACT_ATOMS: atom_id res chain seq x y z
N MET A 1 -5.05 -2.59 20.26
CA MET A 1 -3.60 -2.48 20.45
C MET A 1 -3.38 -1.83 21.81
N THR A 2 -2.68 -2.49 22.72
CA THR A 2 -2.45 -1.95 24.06
C THR A 2 -1.37 -0.88 24.02
N THR A 3 -1.43 0.15 24.88
CA THR A 3 -0.43 1.24 24.94
C THR A 3 1.01 0.71 25.06
N THR A 4 1.17 -0.44 25.72
CA THR A 4 2.45 -1.15 25.87
C THR A 4 3.01 -1.70 24.55
N GLU A 5 2.16 -2.26 23.69
CA GLU A 5 2.56 -2.74 22.36
C GLU A 5 3.09 -1.59 21.50
N LEU A 6 2.40 -0.46 21.52
CA LEU A 6 2.81 0.74 20.77
C LEU A 6 4.13 1.32 21.30
N ALA A 7 4.31 1.38 22.63
CA ALA A 7 5.57 1.80 23.24
C ALA A 7 6.74 0.85 22.88
N THR A 8 6.47 -0.45 22.86
CA THR A 8 7.45 -1.47 22.44
C THR A 8 7.82 -1.28 20.97
N LEU A 9 6.83 -1.09 20.09
CA LEU A 9 7.05 -0.83 18.67
C LEU A 9 7.92 0.41 18.44
N ARG A 10 7.62 1.53 19.13
CA ARG A 10 8.42 2.76 19.02
C ARG A 10 9.87 2.53 19.42
N ARG A 11 10.12 1.85 20.54
CA ARG A 11 11.47 1.50 20.99
C ARG A 11 12.23 0.64 19.98
N THR A 12 11.55 -0.34 19.37
CA THR A 12 12.17 -1.21 18.35
C THR A 12 12.54 -0.42 17.10
N ILE A 13 11.68 0.51 16.66
CA ILE A 13 11.98 1.41 15.53
C ILE A 13 13.19 2.28 15.85
N ASP A 14 13.28 2.83 17.06
CA ASP A 14 14.45 3.59 17.48
C ASP A 14 15.72 2.75 17.43
N GLN A 15 15.67 1.48 17.87
CA GLN A 15 16.82 0.57 17.74
C GLN A 15 17.19 0.31 16.28
N LEU A 16 16.20 0.06 15.42
CA LEU A 16 16.41 -0.14 13.99
C LEU A 16 17.07 1.09 13.34
N ARG A 17 16.68 2.31 13.73
CA ARG A 17 17.31 3.56 13.29
C ARG A 17 18.82 3.56 13.54
N HIS A 18 19.24 3.18 14.74
CA HIS A 18 20.66 3.12 15.09
C HIS A 18 21.39 2.05 14.26
N SER A 19 20.77 0.89 14.04
CA SER A 19 21.33 -0.16 13.19
C SER A 19 21.48 0.28 11.73
N VAL A 20 20.47 0.94 11.15
CA VAL A 20 20.51 1.46 9.77
C VAL A 20 21.56 2.56 9.63
N ALA A 21 21.71 3.43 10.64
CA ALA A 21 22.79 4.42 10.66
C ALA A 21 24.17 3.75 10.62
N GLY A 22 24.40 2.71 11.44
CA GLY A 22 25.65 1.95 11.41
C GLY A 22 25.89 1.24 10.07
N VAL A 23 24.84 0.73 9.42
CA VAL A 23 24.94 0.18 8.06
C VAL A 23 25.31 1.28 7.06
N ARG A 24 24.73 2.48 7.15
CA ARG A 24 25.10 3.60 6.29
C ARG A 24 26.56 4.02 6.49
N ASP A 25 27.04 4.02 7.72
CA ASP A 25 28.43 4.35 8.00
C ASP A 25 29.40 3.31 7.40
N ALA A 26 29.00 2.03 7.37
CA ALA A 26 29.81 0.94 6.83
C ALA A 26 29.76 0.82 5.29
N PHE A 27 28.59 1.04 4.69
CA PHE A 27 28.34 0.78 3.26
C PHE A 27 28.17 2.07 2.42
N GLY A 28 28.14 3.24 3.06
CA GLY A 28 27.92 4.52 2.40
C GLY A 28 26.50 4.69 1.86
N ASP A 29 26.34 5.63 0.94
CA ASP A 29 25.04 5.99 0.36
C ASP A 29 24.63 5.09 -0.83
N ALA A 30 24.77 3.77 -0.67
CA ALA A 30 24.33 2.82 -1.68
C ALA A 30 22.79 2.86 -1.86
N PRO A 31 22.26 2.55 -3.06
CA PRO A 31 20.81 2.56 -3.30
C PRO A 31 20.00 1.70 -2.32
N GLU A 32 20.55 0.59 -1.86
CA GLU A 32 19.97 -0.31 -0.86
C GLU A 32 19.87 0.38 0.50
N VAL A 33 20.91 1.10 0.91
CA VAL A 33 20.93 1.84 2.19
C VAL A 33 19.93 2.98 2.17
N ARG A 34 19.84 3.72 1.06
CA ARG A 34 18.80 4.76 0.90
C ARG A 34 17.40 4.20 1.01
N ARG A 35 17.14 3.02 0.44
CA ARG A 35 15.85 2.32 0.59
C ARG A 35 15.55 2.01 2.05
N LEU A 36 16.52 1.46 2.80
CA LEU A 36 16.35 1.20 4.23
C LEU A 36 16.04 2.46 5.03
N VAL A 37 16.70 3.59 4.74
CA VAL A 37 16.43 4.88 5.39
C VAL A 37 15.01 5.36 5.07
N ASN A 38 14.59 5.30 3.81
CA ASN A 38 13.25 5.70 3.40
C ASN A 38 12.16 4.81 4.04
N ASP A 39 12.39 3.49 4.10
CA ASP A 39 11.45 2.55 4.71
C ASP A 39 11.32 2.82 6.21
N LEU A 40 12.41 3.18 6.88
CA LEU A 40 12.39 3.57 8.29
C LEU A 40 11.61 4.87 8.52
N GLU A 41 11.81 5.90 7.70
CA GLU A 41 11.03 7.14 7.77
C GLU A 41 9.54 6.87 7.58
N ARG A 42 9.18 5.97 6.65
CA ARG A 42 7.79 5.55 6.45
C ARG A 42 7.22 4.84 7.66
N LEU A 43 7.94 3.89 8.25
CA LEU A 43 7.49 3.22 9.47
C LEU A 43 7.26 4.20 10.62
N GLU A 44 8.08 5.24 10.75
CA GLU A 44 7.93 6.25 11.80
C GLU A 44 6.66 7.08 11.64
N ILE A 45 6.34 7.45 10.40
CA ILE A 45 5.10 8.13 10.00
C ILE A 45 3.91 7.21 10.30
N ASP A 46 3.94 5.98 9.78
CA ASP A 46 2.84 5.02 9.92
C ASP A 46 2.52 4.72 11.38
N VAL A 47 3.54 4.61 12.26
CA VAL A 47 3.32 4.42 13.70
C VAL A 47 2.78 5.68 14.37
N GLY A 48 3.15 6.88 13.90
CA GLY A 48 2.53 8.13 14.34
C GLY A 48 1.04 8.19 13.98
N ASP A 49 0.70 7.80 12.76
CA ASP A 49 -0.67 7.73 12.27
C ASP A 49 -1.47 6.66 13.02
N LEU A 50 -0.88 5.48 13.24
CA LEU A 50 -1.49 4.38 13.99
C LEU A 50 -1.75 4.75 15.45
N ALA A 51 -0.85 5.51 16.08
CA ALA A 51 -1.06 6.00 17.45
C ALA A 51 -2.29 6.90 17.58
N SER A 52 -2.68 7.57 16.49
CA SER A 52 -3.84 8.44 16.41
C SER A 52 -5.08 7.75 15.82
N ALA A 53 -4.91 6.54 15.29
CA ALA A 53 -5.96 5.79 14.64
C ALA A 53 -6.96 5.22 15.66
N ILE A 54 -8.24 5.36 15.35
CA ILE A 54 -9.30 4.67 16.08
C ILE A 54 -9.27 3.20 15.63
N PRO A 55 -9.16 2.21 16.54
CA PRO A 55 -9.18 0.80 16.17
C PRO A 55 -10.43 0.51 15.35
N ARG A 56 -10.25 0.14 14.08
CA ARG A 56 -11.38 -0.22 13.24
C ARG A 56 -11.98 -1.51 13.81
N PRO A 57 -13.30 -1.55 14.11
CA PRO A 57 -13.94 -2.83 14.39
C PRO A 57 -13.68 -3.76 13.21
N ALA A 58 -13.49 -5.06 13.48
CA ALA A 58 -13.33 -6.05 12.43
C ALA A 58 -14.47 -5.85 11.43
N SER A 59 -14.11 -5.51 10.17
CA SER A 59 -15.12 -5.37 9.14
C SER A 59 -15.88 -6.69 9.06
N PRO A 60 -17.23 -6.68 9.04
CA PRO A 60 -17.97 -7.89 8.76
C PRO A 60 -17.48 -8.47 7.44
N ALA A 61 -17.55 -9.81 7.32
CA ALA A 61 -17.19 -10.48 6.08
C ALA A 61 -17.85 -9.76 4.90
N PRO A 62 -17.13 -9.56 3.78
CA PRO A 62 -17.67 -8.81 2.65
C PRO A 62 -19.02 -9.38 2.26
N GLU A 63 -20.01 -8.51 2.16
CA GLU A 63 -21.35 -8.90 1.71
C GLU A 63 -21.23 -9.45 0.30
N ILE A 64 -21.62 -10.71 0.11
CA ILE A 64 -21.65 -11.33 -1.20
C ILE A 64 -22.86 -10.76 -1.93
N VAL A 65 -22.63 -9.77 -2.78
CA VAL A 65 -23.65 -9.28 -3.71
C VAL A 65 -23.68 -10.22 -4.91
N VAL A 66 -24.78 -10.97 -5.05
CA VAL A 66 -25.00 -11.84 -6.22
C VAL A 66 -25.25 -10.96 -7.44
N VAL A 67 -24.35 -11.03 -8.42
CA VAL A 67 -24.58 -10.42 -9.74
C VAL A 67 -25.57 -11.32 -10.49
N PRO A 68 -26.75 -10.81 -10.90
CA PRO A 68 -27.70 -11.62 -11.66
C PRO A 68 -27.15 -11.98 -13.03
N ASP A 69 -27.32 -13.24 -13.47
CA ASP A 69 -27.00 -13.70 -14.83
C ASP A 69 -27.99 -13.16 -15.89
N THR A 70 -28.88 -12.24 -15.52
CA THR A 70 -29.85 -11.67 -16.44
C THR A 70 -29.08 -10.79 -17.44
N PRO A 71 -29.21 -11.04 -18.75
CA PRO A 71 -28.58 -10.19 -19.77
C PRO A 71 -29.01 -8.74 -19.53
N LEU A 72 -28.02 -7.87 -19.44
CA LEU A 72 -28.27 -6.43 -19.36
C LEU A 72 -28.95 -5.98 -20.65
N ASP A 73 -29.92 -5.07 -20.54
CA ASP A 73 -30.58 -4.45 -21.68
C ASP A 73 -29.52 -3.81 -22.59
N SER A 74 -29.48 -4.25 -23.85
CA SER A 74 -28.51 -3.79 -24.84
C SER A 74 -28.67 -2.30 -25.18
N SER A 75 -29.86 -1.73 -24.96
CA SER A 75 -30.10 -0.30 -25.14
C SER A 75 -29.34 0.59 -24.15
N MET A 76 -28.87 0.03 -23.01
CA MET A 76 -28.01 0.76 -22.07
C MET A 76 -26.63 1.10 -22.62
N TRP A 77 -26.24 0.50 -23.74
CA TRP A 77 -24.93 0.67 -24.37
C TRP A 77 -25.04 1.27 -25.78
N GLY A 78 -26.22 1.77 -26.18
CA GLY A 78 -26.49 2.22 -27.54
C GLY A 78 -25.76 3.50 -27.94
N ASP A 79 -25.33 4.30 -26.97
CA ASP A 79 -24.56 5.53 -27.11
C ASP A 79 -23.13 5.41 -26.58
N ALA A 80 -22.72 4.22 -26.14
CA ALA A 80 -21.34 3.96 -25.74
C ALA A 80 -20.46 3.95 -27.00
N ASP A 81 -19.50 4.87 -27.08
CA ASP A 81 -18.50 4.86 -28.14
C ASP A 81 -17.73 3.53 -28.09
N ASP A 82 -17.62 2.85 -29.24
CA ASP A 82 -16.72 1.70 -29.41
C ASP A 82 -15.28 2.21 -29.49
N GLU A 83 -14.75 2.64 -28.33
CA GLU A 83 -13.33 2.87 -28.17
C GLU A 83 -12.64 1.50 -28.24
N GLY A 84 -12.26 1.12 -29.47
CA GLY A 84 -11.59 -0.12 -29.77
C GLY A 84 -10.47 -0.40 -28.77
N VAL A 85 -10.58 -1.54 -28.07
CA VAL A 85 -9.59 -2.03 -27.12
C VAL A 85 -8.18 -1.89 -27.69
N GLY A 86 -7.38 -1.03 -27.05
CA GLY A 86 -6.06 -0.58 -27.50
C GLY A 86 -5.11 -1.74 -27.80
N GLY A 87 -5.10 -2.18 -29.05
CA GLY A 87 -4.29 -3.29 -29.54
C GLY A 87 -3.73 -3.06 -30.94
N TYR A 88 -3.45 -1.82 -31.33
CA TYR A 88 -2.59 -1.57 -32.49
C TYR A 88 -1.14 -1.91 -32.11
N HIS A 89 -0.77 -3.19 -32.22
CA HIS A 89 0.62 -3.57 -32.36
C HIS A 89 1.13 -2.98 -33.66
N GLY A 90 1.94 -1.92 -33.56
CA GLY A 90 2.54 -1.26 -34.70
C GLY A 90 3.23 -2.27 -35.62
N ALA A 91 2.89 -2.20 -36.91
CA ALA A 91 3.67 -2.87 -37.95
C ALA A 91 5.12 -2.40 -37.83
N ARG A 92 6.02 -3.32 -37.48
CA ARG A 92 7.46 -3.10 -37.65
C ARG A 92 7.82 -3.48 -39.08
N SER A 93 8.55 -2.54 -39.67
CA SER A 93 9.09 -2.51 -41.03
C SER A 93 9.86 -3.76 -41.45
#